data_AF-A0A564YZE7-F1
#
_entry.id   AF-A0A564YZE7-F1
#
_cell.length_a   1.000
_cell.length_b   1.000
_cell.length_c   1.000
_cell.angle_alpha   90.00
_cell.angle_beta   90.00
_cell.angle_gamma   90.00
#
_symmetry.space_group_name_H-M   'P 1'
#
loop_
_entity.id
_entity.type
_entity.pdbx_description
1 polymer ?
#
loop_
_entity_poly.entity_id
_entity_poly.type
_entity_poly.pdbx_seq_one_letter_code
_entity_poly.pdbx_strand_id
1 'polypeptide(L)'
;MPENDITKTFNRLTQLAGELVKKGDKTPYSPRTAELLEYVDQLKPCLTKLISATEEFVDINMISKVADVLTKNKEVSTSTDKLASAMEELANKFKSAAPQFSKMSNEAAELHQRMAAARRSFDNEIEKNFIEVLKNFVNNDLAEVHKAKKKLEDSRLDLDSSKNKLKNAKNDEQKTKWENEVRHNTQTFERVQSESCAVFERALKDFV
;
A
#
# COMPACT_ATOMS: atom_id res chain seq x y z
N MET A 1 -1.94 -52.08 4.01
CA MET A 1 -0.82 -51.16 3.69
C MET A 1 -0.82 -50.03 4.69
N PRO A 2 0.19 -49.92 5.58
CA PRO A 2 0.33 -48.85 6.56
C PRO A 2 1.43 -47.87 6.11
N GLU A 3 1.09 -46.89 5.26
CA GLU A 3 2.05 -45.85 4.81
C GLU A 3 1.74 -44.45 5.38
N ASN A 4 0.72 -44.32 6.25
CA ASN A 4 0.20 -43.01 6.63
C ASN A 4 0.45 -42.58 8.08
N ASP A 5 1.07 -43.42 8.91
CA ASP A 5 1.36 -43.09 10.32
C ASP A 5 2.79 -42.57 10.55
N ILE A 6 3.76 -43.05 9.77
CA ILE A 6 5.16 -42.60 9.85
C ILE A 6 5.28 -41.15 9.34
N THR A 7 4.56 -40.81 8.27
CA THR A 7 4.54 -39.46 7.71
C THR A 7 3.86 -38.46 8.65
N LYS A 8 2.81 -38.87 9.37
CA LYS A 8 2.13 -38.02 10.37
C LYS A 8 2.96 -37.82 11.63
N THR A 9 3.66 -38.85 12.10
CA THR A 9 4.59 -38.73 13.24
C THR A 9 5.83 -37.91 12.88
N PHE A 10 6.36 -38.05 11.66
CA PHE A 10 7.46 -37.24 11.15
C PHE A 10 7.09 -35.75 10.98
N ASN A 11 5.89 -35.46 10.47
CA ASN A 11 5.41 -34.09 10.35
C ASN A 11 5.19 -33.47 11.73
N ARG A 12 4.65 -34.23 12.71
CA ARG A 12 4.53 -33.75 14.10
C ARG A 12 5.88 -33.52 14.76
N LEU A 13 6.89 -34.38 14.53
CA LEU A 13 8.25 -34.19 15.05
C LEU A 13 8.96 -33.00 14.39
N THR A 14 8.79 -32.80 13.08
CA THR A 14 9.31 -31.64 12.35
C THR A 14 8.63 -30.35 12.81
N GLN A 15 7.33 -30.42 13.07
CA GLN A 15 6.56 -29.31 13.63
C GLN A 15 6.96 -29.03 15.09
N LEU A 16 7.20 -30.07 15.91
CA LEU A 16 7.72 -29.96 17.28
C LEU A 16 9.17 -29.45 17.32
N ALA A 17 10.00 -29.78 16.32
CA ALA A 17 11.37 -29.29 16.17
C ALA A 17 11.39 -27.83 15.70
N GLY A 18 10.54 -27.45 14.74
CA GLY A 18 10.31 -26.05 14.35
C GLY A 18 9.69 -25.23 15.48
N GLU A 19 8.89 -25.87 16.32
CA GLU A 19 8.38 -25.34 17.56
C GLU A 19 9.38 -25.40 18.71
N LEU A 20 10.43 -26.22 18.75
CA LEU A 20 11.44 -26.17 19.82
C LEU A 20 12.47 -25.06 19.56
N VAL A 21 12.51 -24.51 18.34
CA VAL A 21 13.10 -23.20 17.99
C VAL A 21 12.16 -22.03 18.45
N LYS A 22 11.11 -22.33 19.25
CA LYS A 22 10.12 -21.39 19.82
C LYS A 22 10.79 -20.20 20.51
N LYS A 23 10.55 -19.00 19.96
CA LYS A 23 10.43 -17.66 20.59
C LYS A 23 11.52 -17.13 21.54
N GLY A 24 12.23 -17.95 22.32
CA GLY A 24 13.27 -17.52 23.27
C GLY A 24 14.67 -17.37 22.67
N ASP A 25 14.96 -18.06 21.57
CA ASP A 25 16.26 -18.00 20.88
C ASP A 25 16.29 -16.95 19.75
N LYS A 26 15.17 -16.25 19.49
CA LYS A 26 15.12 -15.19 18.47
C LYS A 26 15.81 -13.94 18.98
N THR A 27 16.75 -13.43 18.20
CA THR A 27 17.33 -12.11 18.49
C THR A 27 16.23 -11.05 18.40
N PRO A 28 15.98 -10.28 19.49
CA PRO A 28 14.98 -9.23 19.49
C PRO A 28 15.47 -8.01 18.71
N TYR A 29 14.54 -7.31 18.09
CA TYR A 29 14.80 -5.97 17.56
C TYR A 29 14.88 -4.94 18.70
N SER A 30 15.51 -3.79 18.44
CA SER A 30 15.39 -2.66 19.37
C SER A 30 13.92 -2.24 19.53
N PRO A 31 13.50 -1.66 20.67
CA PRO A 31 12.12 -1.23 20.88
C PRO A 31 11.61 -0.31 19.75
N ARG A 32 12.43 0.63 19.31
CA ARG A 32 12.08 1.57 18.24
C ARG A 32 11.92 0.87 16.89
N THR A 33 12.82 -0.05 16.55
CA THR A 33 12.71 -0.82 15.30
C THR A 33 11.48 -1.72 15.31
N ALA A 34 11.17 -2.36 16.45
CA ALA A 34 9.99 -3.20 16.59
C ALA A 34 8.69 -2.39 16.39
N GLU A 35 8.58 -1.22 17.01
CA GLU A 35 7.47 -0.29 16.81
C GLU A 35 7.33 0.10 15.32
N LEU A 36 8.41 0.50 14.66
CA LEU A 36 8.38 0.92 13.25
C LEU A 36 7.96 -0.21 12.31
N LEU A 37 8.35 -1.45 12.60
CA LEU A 37 7.95 -2.62 11.80
C LEU A 37 6.43 -2.87 11.83
N GLU A 38 5.76 -2.59 12.95
CA GLU A 38 4.29 -2.71 13.04
C GLU A 38 3.59 -1.75 12.07
N TYR A 39 4.12 -0.55 11.89
CA TYR A 39 3.60 0.43 10.93
C TYR A 39 3.93 0.03 9.50
N VAL A 40 5.20 -0.30 9.22
CA VAL A 40 5.67 -0.70 7.89
C VAL A 40 4.83 -1.84 7.31
N ASP A 41 4.44 -2.80 8.13
CA ASP A 41 3.67 -3.97 7.70
C ASP A 41 2.22 -3.63 7.31
N GLN A 42 1.71 -2.53 7.84
CA GLN A 42 0.37 -2.03 7.56
C GLN A 42 0.34 -1.00 6.43
N LEU A 43 1.45 -0.30 6.15
CA LEU A 43 1.50 0.75 5.14
C LEU A 43 1.00 0.26 3.77
N LYS A 44 1.58 -0.82 3.24
CA LYS A 44 1.20 -1.32 1.91
C LYS A 44 -0.31 -1.66 1.81
N PRO A 45 -0.88 -2.55 2.66
CA PRO A 45 -2.29 -2.88 2.52
C PRO A 45 -3.22 -1.68 2.77
N CYS A 46 -2.90 -0.79 3.71
CA CYS A 46 -3.69 0.41 3.95
C CYS A 46 -3.67 1.36 2.77
N LEU A 47 -2.50 1.66 2.20
CA LEU A 47 -2.36 2.56 1.07
C LEU A 47 -2.96 1.98 -0.20
N THR A 48 -2.77 0.69 -0.48
CA THR A 48 -3.43 0.03 -1.62
C THR A 48 -4.95 0.11 -1.49
N LYS A 49 -5.51 -0.17 -0.31
CA LYS A 49 -6.96 -0.06 -0.08
C LYS A 49 -7.47 1.38 -0.27
N LEU A 50 -6.73 2.36 0.26
CA LEU A 50 -7.09 3.78 0.17
C LEU A 50 -7.04 4.28 -1.28
N ILE A 51 -5.97 3.94 -2.02
CA ILE A 51 -5.82 4.25 -3.44
C ILE A 51 -7.00 3.65 -4.20
N SER A 52 -7.26 2.35 -4.08
CA SER A 52 -8.33 1.68 -4.83
C SER A 52 -9.73 2.24 -4.51
N ALA A 53 -10.03 2.55 -3.24
CA ALA A 53 -11.29 3.17 -2.87
C ALA A 53 -11.44 4.58 -3.45
N THR A 54 -10.35 5.34 -3.53
CA THR A 54 -10.34 6.69 -4.11
C THR A 54 -10.46 6.63 -5.63
N GLU A 55 -9.74 5.72 -6.28
CA GLU A 55 -9.84 5.43 -7.70
C GLU A 55 -11.26 5.02 -8.05
N GLU A 56 -11.88 4.07 -7.34
CA GLU A 56 -13.27 3.66 -7.60
C GLU A 56 -14.24 4.85 -7.50
N PHE A 57 -14.04 5.74 -6.52
CA PHE A 57 -14.84 6.95 -6.38
C PHE A 57 -14.68 7.89 -7.59
N VAL A 58 -13.46 8.08 -8.11
CA VAL A 58 -13.19 8.93 -9.27
C VAL A 58 -13.60 8.23 -10.59
N ASP A 59 -13.34 6.94 -10.71
CA ASP A 59 -13.54 6.10 -11.90
C ASP A 59 -15.00 5.73 -12.12
N ILE A 60 -15.83 5.48 -11.11
CA ILE A 60 -17.29 5.35 -11.32
C ILE A 60 -17.86 6.60 -11.99
N ASN A 61 -17.27 7.76 -11.67
CA ASN A 61 -17.62 9.01 -12.32
C ASN A 61 -16.95 9.15 -13.70
N MET A 62 -15.84 8.48 -14.01
CA MET A 62 -15.26 8.35 -15.36
C MET A 62 -15.94 7.29 -16.25
N ILE A 63 -16.46 6.17 -15.73
CA ILE A 63 -17.19 5.19 -16.53
C ILE A 63 -18.51 5.81 -17.03
N SER A 64 -19.14 6.63 -16.19
CA SER A 64 -20.25 7.51 -16.59
C SER A 64 -19.86 8.49 -17.71
N LYS A 65 -18.56 8.79 -17.88
CA LYS A 65 -17.97 9.66 -18.91
C LYS A 65 -17.62 8.91 -20.21
N VAL A 66 -17.11 7.67 -20.12
CA VAL A 66 -16.59 6.89 -21.28
C VAL A 66 -17.70 6.24 -22.12
N ALA A 67 -18.84 5.89 -21.51
CA ALA A 67 -19.98 5.33 -22.24
C ALA A 67 -20.43 6.22 -23.44
N ASP A 68 -20.18 7.52 -23.38
CA ASP A 68 -20.48 8.47 -24.46
C ASP A 68 -19.34 8.65 -25.47
N VAL A 69 -18.08 8.52 -25.04
CA VAL A 69 -16.87 8.76 -25.87
C VAL A 69 -16.77 7.75 -27.02
N LEU A 70 -17.23 6.51 -26.82
CA LEU A 70 -17.19 5.48 -27.86
C LEU A 70 -18.10 5.81 -29.06
N THR A 71 -18.94 6.84 -28.98
CA THR A 71 -19.92 7.16 -30.03
C THR A 71 -19.61 8.40 -30.87
N LYS A 72 -18.70 9.30 -30.46
CA LYS A 72 -18.31 10.52 -31.22
C LYS A 72 -17.11 11.19 -30.55
N ASN A 73 -16.07 11.56 -31.30
CA ASN A 73 -14.90 12.37 -30.90
C ASN A 73 -15.27 13.78 -30.34
N LYS A 74 -16.03 13.83 -29.25
CA LYS A 74 -16.47 15.04 -28.55
C LYS A 74 -15.89 15.02 -27.15
N GLU A 75 -15.64 16.22 -26.61
CA GLU A 75 -15.33 16.41 -25.20
C GLU A 75 -16.33 15.63 -24.33
N VAL A 76 -15.77 14.99 -23.30
CA VAL A 76 -16.49 14.12 -22.37
C VAL A 76 -17.67 14.87 -21.74
N SER A 77 -18.88 14.56 -22.18
CA SER A 77 -20.13 15.11 -21.66
C SER A 77 -20.65 14.20 -20.55
N THR A 78 -20.60 14.66 -19.30
CA THR A 78 -21.13 13.95 -18.14
C THR A 78 -22.66 13.92 -18.16
N SER A 79 -23.28 13.04 -17.36
CA SER A 79 -24.73 13.07 -17.12
C SER A 79 -25.24 14.44 -16.67
N THR A 80 -24.42 15.18 -15.92
CA THR A 80 -24.72 16.56 -15.49
C THR A 80 -24.67 17.54 -16.67
N ASP A 81 -23.70 17.40 -17.59
CA ASP A 81 -23.61 18.25 -18.79
C ASP A 81 -24.78 18.02 -19.74
N LYS A 82 -25.21 16.76 -19.90
CA LYS A 82 -26.39 16.40 -20.69
C LYS A 82 -27.66 17.03 -20.11
N LEU A 83 -27.82 16.98 -18.79
CA LEU A 83 -28.96 17.59 -18.11
C LEU A 83 -28.95 19.11 -18.29
N ALA A 84 -27.81 19.76 -18.12
CA ALA A 84 -27.66 21.19 -18.38
C ALA A 84 -28.03 21.54 -19.82
N SER A 85 -27.52 20.78 -20.80
CA SER A 85 -27.82 21.00 -22.23
C SER A 85 -29.31 20.87 -22.53
N ALA A 86 -29.98 19.87 -21.95
CA ALA A 86 -31.43 19.68 -22.11
C ALA A 86 -32.23 20.84 -21.49
N MET A 87 -31.78 21.35 -20.34
CA MET A 87 -32.38 22.51 -19.69
C MET A 87 -32.19 23.80 -20.50
N GLU A 88 -31.01 24.02 -21.11
CA GLU A 88 -30.78 25.14 -22.04
C GLU A 88 -31.65 25.04 -23.29
N GLU A 89 -31.80 23.84 -23.86
CA GLU A 89 -32.66 23.62 -25.03
C GLU A 89 -34.12 23.97 -24.70
N LEU A 90 -34.63 23.51 -23.55
CA LEU A 90 -35.95 23.88 -23.05
C LEU A 90 -36.07 25.38 -22.82
N ALA A 91 -35.07 26.00 -22.18
CA ALA A 91 -35.07 27.44 -21.93
C ALA A 91 -35.19 28.23 -23.25
N ASN A 92 -34.42 27.85 -24.26
CA ASN A 92 -34.43 28.49 -25.57
C ASN A 92 -35.77 28.30 -26.31
N LYS A 93 -36.32 27.08 -26.26
CA LYS A 93 -37.58 26.75 -26.94
C LYS A 93 -38.79 27.48 -26.35
N PHE A 94 -38.82 27.65 -25.03
CA PHE A 94 -39.95 28.24 -24.31
C PHE A 94 -39.77 29.74 -23.99
N LYS A 95 -38.73 30.39 -24.52
CA LYS A 95 -38.38 31.80 -24.23
C LYS A 95 -39.56 32.78 -24.35
N SER A 96 -40.38 32.62 -25.39
CA SER A 96 -41.56 33.48 -25.61
C SER A 96 -42.87 32.88 -25.09
N ALA A 97 -43.01 31.56 -25.14
CA ALA A 97 -44.26 30.87 -24.79
C ALA A 97 -44.47 30.72 -23.27
N ALA A 98 -43.37 30.57 -22.50
CA ALA A 98 -43.39 30.42 -21.05
C ALA A 98 -42.12 31.04 -20.43
N PRO A 99 -42.03 32.38 -20.36
CA PRO A 99 -40.79 33.09 -20.01
C PRO A 99 -40.29 32.79 -18.59
N GLN A 100 -41.18 32.56 -17.62
CA GLN A 100 -40.77 32.18 -16.25
C GLN A 100 -40.15 30.78 -16.20
N PHE A 101 -40.76 29.81 -16.90
CA PHE A 101 -40.22 28.46 -17.03
C PHE A 101 -38.86 28.49 -17.75
N SER A 102 -38.76 29.24 -18.84
CA SER A 102 -37.50 29.45 -19.58
C SER A 102 -36.39 29.98 -18.69
N LYS A 103 -36.67 31.03 -17.90
CA LYS A 103 -35.72 31.59 -16.93
C LYS A 103 -35.27 30.54 -15.90
N MET A 104 -36.21 29.84 -15.28
CA MET A 104 -35.93 28.79 -14.29
C MET A 104 -35.07 27.67 -14.88
N SER A 105 -35.37 27.22 -16.10
CA SER A 105 -34.58 26.19 -16.79
C SER A 105 -33.17 26.67 -17.08
N ASN A 106 -32.98 27.93 -17.48
CA ASN A 106 -31.65 28.49 -17.74
C ASN A 106 -30.82 28.59 -16.45
N GLU A 107 -31.40 29.08 -15.35
CA GLU A 107 -30.73 29.15 -14.05
C GLU A 107 -30.33 27.75 -13.53
N ALA A 108 -31.20 26.75 -13.72
CA ALA A 108 -30.89 25.36 -13.39
C ALA A 108 -29.74 24.81 -14.25
N ALA A 109 -29.72 25.10 -15.56
CA ALA A 109 -28.64 24.71 -16.46
C ALA A 109 -27.29 25.28 -16.02
N GLU A 110 -27.22 26.58 -15.73
CA GLU A 110 -26.01 27.25 -15.25
C GLU A 110 -25.49 26.66 -13.92
N LEU A 111 -26.40 26.25 -13.02
CA LEU A 111 -26.02 25.59 -11.78
C LEU A 111 -25.41 24.21 -12.05
N HIS A 112 -26.02 23.41 -12.92
CA HIS A 112 -25.49 22.11 -13.31
C HIS A 112 -24.14 22.22 -14.03
N GLN A 113 -23.94 23.20 -14.90
CA GLN A 113 -22.64 23.45 -15.54
C GLN A 113 -21.55 23.77 -14.52
N ARG A 114 -21.85 24.64 -13.54
CA ARG A 114 -20.92 24.96 -12.46
C ARG A 114 -20.58 23.72 -11.62
N MET A 115 -21.58 22.89 -11.31
CA MET A 115 -21.36 21.62 -10.61
C MET A 115 -20.46 20.67 -11.42
N ALA A 116 -20.70 20.54 -12.73
CA ALA A 116 -19.88 19.69 -13.61
C ALA A 116 -18.43 20.19 -13.68
N ALA A 117 -18.22 21.51 -13.82
CA ALA A 117 -16.89 22.11 -13.81
C ALA A 117 -16.16 21.88 -12.47
N ALA A 118 -16.83 22.15 -11.35
CA ALA A 118 -16.26 21.91 -10.02
C ALA A 118 -15.90 20.43 -9.83
N ARG A 119 -16.75 19.52 -10.31
CA ARG A 119 -16.49 18.08 -10.21
C ARG A 119 -15.28 17.64 -11.03
N ARG A 120 -15.11 18.14 -12.26
CA ARG A 120 -13.92 17.85 -13.08
C ARG A 120 -12.64 18.35 -12.40
N SER A 121 -12.69 19.55 -11.82
CA SER A 121 -11.56 20.10 -11.07
C SER A 121 -11.23 19.21 -9.88
N PHE A 122 -12.22 18.82 -9.08
CA PHE A 122 -12.04 17.92 -7.95
C PHE A 122 -11.41 16.59 -8.37
N ASP A 123 -11.95 15.93 -9.41
CA ASP A 123 -11.43 14.64 -9.89
C ASP A 123 -9.96 14.76 -10.32
N ASN A 124 -9.60 15.81 -11.06
CA ASN A 124 -8.22 16.05 -11.51
C ASN A 124 -7.26 16.37 -10.34
N GLU A 125 -7.71 17.14 -9.35
CA GLU A 125 -6.91 17.46 -8.16
C GLU A 125 -6.65 16.21 -7.31
N ILE A 126 -7.67 15.36 -7.11
CA ILE A 126 -7.51 14.09 -6.38
C ILE A 126 -6.57 13.14 -7.14
N GLU A 127 -6.68 13.04 -8.46
CA GLU A 127 -5.80 12.18 -9.24
C GLU A 127 -4.33 12.60 -9.05
N LYS A 128 -4.02 13.87 -9.31
CA LYS A 128 -2.63 14.38 -9.32
C LYS A 128 -2.02 14.51 -7.93
N ASN A 129 -2.78 15.07 -6.99
CA ASN A 129 -2.23 15.48 -5.69
C ASN A 129 -2.43 14.43 -4.59
N PHE A 130 -3.18 13.37 -4.86
CA PHE A 130 -3.43 12.30 -3.90
C PHE A 130 -3.10 10.93 -4.47
N ILE A 131 -3.80 10.49 -5.53
CA ILE A 131 -3.64 9.12 -6.07
C ILE A 131 -2.23 8.90 -6.63
N GLU A 132 -1.74 9.79 -7.51
CA GLU A 132 -0.41 9.70 -8.10
C GLU A 132 0.71 9.78 -7.05
N VAL A 133 0.58 10.69 -6.08
CA VAL A 133 1.53 10.84 -4.96
C VAL A 133 1.62 9.55 -4.14
N LEU A 134 0.48 8.97 -3.75
CA LEU A 134 0.44 7.73 -2.97
C LEU A 134 0.99 6.53 -3.77
N LYS A 135 0.65 6.43 -5.06
CA LYS A 135 1.20 5.40 -5.96
C LYS A 135 2.73 5.52 -6.08
N ASN A 136 3.23 6.75 -6.24
CA ASN A 136 4.67 7.01 -6.33
C ASN A 136 5.39 6.56 -5.05
N PHE A 137 4.84 6.90 -3.88
CA PHE A 137 5.37 6.46 -2.59
C PHE A 137 5.38 4.93 -2.46
N VAL A 138 4.27 4.27 -2.82
CA VAL A 138 4.16 2.79 -2.74
C VAL A 138 5.17 2.09 -3.66
N ASN A 139 5.40 2.64 -4.85
CA ASN A 139 6.27 2.02 -5.85
C ASN A 139 7.76 2.29 -5.62
N ASN A 140 8.10 3.42 -5.00
CA ASN A 140 9.49 3.83 -4.81
C ASN A 140 9.91 3.70 -3.33
N ASP A 141 9.45 4.62 -2.47
CA ASP A 141 9.92 4.70 -1.08
C ASP A 141 9.57 3.45 -0.28
N LEU A 142 8.34 2.95 -0.41
CA LEU A 142 7.91 1.75 0.31
C LEU A 142 8.60 0.48 -0.23
N ALA A 143 9.06 0.47 -1.48
CA ALA A 143 9.86 -0.62 -2.01
C ALA A 143 11.25 -0.66 -1.34
N GLU A 144 11.88 0.50 -1.11
CA GLU A 144 13.13 0.59 -0.35
C GLU A 144 12.96 0.16 1.11
N VAL A 145 11.86 0.56 1.75
CA VAL A 145 11.49 0.10 3.10
C VAL A 145 11.39 -1.43 3.17
N HIS A 146 10.70 -2.06 2.22
CA HIS A 146 10.61 -3.53 2.20
C HIS A 146 11.96 -4.20 1.98
N LYS A 147 12.83 -3.61 1.16
CA LYS A 147 14.21 -4.10 0.95
C LYS A 147 15.03 -4.00 2.25
N ALA A 148 14.94 -2.89 2.97
CA ALA A 148 15.59 -2.71 4.27
C ALA A 148 15.04 -3.67 5.34
N LYS A 149 13.72 -3.89 5.37
CA LYS A 149 13.08 -4.89 6.23
C LYS A 149 13.59 -6.31 5.94
N LYS A 150 13.67 -6.69 4.67
CA LYS A 150 14.18 -8.00 4.28
C LYS A 150 15.64 -8.19 4.71
N LYS A 151 16.51 -7.22 4.43
CA LYS A 151 17.93 -7.25 4.84
C LYS A 151 18.08 -7.39 6.36
N LEU A 152 17.23 -6.70 7.12
CA LEU A 152 17.19 -6.79 8.58
C LEU A 152 16.81 -8.20 9.05
N GLU A 153 15.73 -8.77 8.50
CA GLU A 153 15.29 -10.13 8.84
C GLU A 153 16.34 -11.19 8.46
N ASP A 154 16.97 -11.07 7.29
CA ASP A 154 18.03 -11.98 6.84
C ASP A 154 19.22 -11.93 7.82
N SER A 155 19.68 -10.73 8.21
CA SER A 155 20.78 -10.59 9.18
C SER A 155 20.43 -11.12 10.58
N ARG A 156 19.15 -11.02 10.98
CA ARG A 156 18.65 -11.61 12.23
C ARG A 156 18.74 -13.13 12.19
N LEU A 157 18.32 -13.74 11.07
CA LEU A 157 18.35 -15.18 10.87
C LEU A 157 19.79 -15.73 10.85
N ASP A 158 20.72 -15.00 10.24
CA ASP A 158 22.15 -15.37 10.24
C ASP A 158 22.75 -15.34 11.65
N LEU A 159 22.38 -14.34 12.45
CA LEU A 159 22.80 -14.26 13.86
C LEU A 159 22.20 -15.41 14.68
N ASP A 160 20.89 -15.65 14.57
CA ASP A 160 20.21 -16.75 15.28
C ASP A 160 20.82 -18.12 14.89
N SER A 161 21.13 -18.32 13.61
CA SER A 161 21.79 -19.52 13.08
C SER A 161 23.18 -19.70 13.70
N SER A 162 24.01 -18.66 13.72
CA SER A 162 25.36 -18.71 14.31
C SER A 162 25.32 -18.99 15.82
N LYS A 163 24.37 -18.41 16.55
CA LYS A 163 24.14 -18.69 17.98
C LYS A 163 23.77 -20.15 18.21
N ASN A 164 22.91 -20.71 17.35
CA ASN A 164 22.54 -22.11 17.44
C ASN A 164 23.72 -23.05 17.09
N LYS A 165 24.56 -22.71 16.10
CA LYS A 165 25.79 -23.49 15.82
C LYS A 165 26.74 -23.48 17.02
N LEU A 166 26.92 -22.33 17.67
CA LEU A 166 27.75 -22.20 18.87
C LEU A 166 27.22 -23.05 20.04
N LYS A 167 25.90 -23.00 20.29
CA LYS A 167 25.22 -23.82 21.31
C LYS A 167 25.42 -25.33 21.10
N ASN A 168 25.57 -25.75 19.85
CA ASN A 168 25.72 -27.16 19.45
C ASN A 168 27.17 -27.55 19.11
N ALA A 169 28.16 -26.72 19.45
CA ALA A 169 29.58 -27.03 19.21
C ALA A 169 30.01 -28.28 20.01
N LYS A 170 30.78 -29.18 19.38
CA LYS A 170 31.19 -30.45 19.99
C LYS A 170 32.64 -30.45 20.47
N ASN A 171 33.43 -29.46 20.08
CA ASN A 171 34.84 -29.32 20.46
C ASN A 171 35.26 -27.84 20.49
N ASP A 172 36.44 -27.56 21.05
CA ASP A 172 36.94 -26.19 21.27
C ASP A 172 37.27 -25.44 19.97
N GLU A 173 37.68 -26.16 18.92
CA GLU A 173 37.93 -25.57 17.60
C GLU A 173 36.63 -25.08 16.96
N GLN A 174 35.57 -25.89 16.98
CA GLN A 174 34.23 -25.50 16.55
C GLN A 174 33.69 -24.35 17.38
N LYS A 175 33.88 -24.40 18.71
CA LYS A 175 33.44 -23.34 19.61
C LYS A 175 34.09 -22.00 19.24
N THR A 176 35.40 -21.97 19.10
CA THR A 176 36.16 -20.77 18.71
C THR A 176 35.70 -20.24 17.35
N LYS A 177 35.48 -21.13 16.38
CA LYS A 177 34.98 -20.76 15.04
C LYS A 177 33.60 -20.10 15.13
N TRP A 178 32.64 -20.72 15.83
CA TRP A 178 31.29 -20.19 15.93
C TRP A 178 31.20 -18.94 16.81
N GLU A 179 32.05 -18.78 17.82
CA GLU A 179 32.18 -17.53 18.60
C GLU A 179 32.59 -16.35 17.71
N ASN A 180 33.53 -16.56 16.79
CA ASN A 180 33.94 -15.54 15.83
C ASN A 180 32.79 -15.22 14.84
N GLU A 181 32.06 -16.23 14.36
CA GLU A 181 30.90 -16.02 13.49
C GLU A 181 29.77 -15.25 14.20
N VAL A 182 29.45 -15.61 15.45
CA VAL A 182 28.47 -14.89 16.28
C VAL A 182 28.88 -13.43 16.46
N ARG A 183 30.15 -13.17 16.76
CA ARG A 183 30.67 -11.80 16.91
C ARG A 183 30.49 -10.99 15.63
N HIS A 184 30.85 -11.56 14.49
CA HIS A 184 30.70 -10.92 13.19
C HIS A 184 29.23 -10.65 12.84
N ASN A 185 28.35 -11.64 13.03
CA ASN A 185 26.93 -11.51 12.73
C ASN A 185 26.22 -10.55 13.70
N THR A 186 26.70 -10.43 14.94
CA THR A 186 26.19 -9.44 15.90
C THR A 186 26.46 -8.02 15.41
N GLN A 187 27.71 -7.72 15.04
CA GLN A 187 28.08 -6.40 14.49
C GLN A 187 27.30 -6.08 13.20
N THR A 188 27.11 -7.08 12.34
CA THR A 188 26.34 -6.93 11.11
C THR A 188 24.87 -6.64 11.40
N PHE A 189 24.25 -7.40 12.31
CA PHE A 189 22.86 -7.21 12.71
C PHE A 189 22.63 -5.83 13.33
N GLU A 190 23.49 -5.40 14.26
CA GLU A 190 23.38 -4.07 14.88
C GLU A 190 23.48 -2.94 13.86
N ARG A 191 24.45 -3.02 12.94
CA ARG A 191 24.60 -2.04 11.85
C ARG A 191 23.38 -2.02 10.94
N VAL A 192 22.93 -3.20 10.47
CA VAL A 192 21.77 -3.31 9.58
C VAL A 192 20.50 -2.82 10.28
N GLN A 193 20.32 -3.12 11.56
CA GLN A 193 19.20 -2.62 12.35
C GLN A 193 19.18 -1.10 12.42
N SER A 194 20.34 -0.47 12.68
CA SER A 194 20.44 0.99 12.68
C SER A 194 20.14 1.59 11.31
N GLU A 195 20.68 1.02 10.22
CA GLU A 195 20.41 1.44 8.85
C GLU A 195 18.92 1.32 8.49
N SER A 196 18.32 0.15 8.74
CA SER A 196 16.92 -0.09 8.43
C SER A 196 15.98 0.77 9.25
N CYS A 197 16.29 1.02 10.54
CA CYS A 197 15.52 1.94 11.38
C CYS A 197 15.50 3.35 10.77
N ALA A 198 16.64 3.87 10.32
CA ALA A 198 16.73 5.18 9.68
C ALA A 198 15.93 5.24 8.37
N VAL A 199 15.93 4.16 7.57
CA VAL A 199 15.09 4.07 6.36
C VAL A 199 13.60 4.12 6.71
N PHE A 200 13.17 3.39 7.75
CA PHE A 200 11.77 3.39 8.17
C PHE A 200 11.32 4.77 8.68
N GLU A 201 12.15 5.41 9.51
CA GLU A 201 11.85 6.75 10.04
C GLU A 201 11.79 7.80 8.94
N ARG A 202 12.73 7.74 7.98
CA ARG A 202 12.71 8.62 6.82
C ARG A 202 11.45 8.42 6.00
N ALA A 203 11.10 7.19 5.65
CA ALA A 203 9.92 6.92 4.83
C ALA A 203 8.63 7.38 5.52
N LEU A 204 8.50 7.22 6.84
CA LEU A 204 7.34 7.71 7.58
C LEU A 204 7.33 9.24 7.70
N LYS A 205 8.49 9.89 7.76
CA LYS A 205 8.60 11.35 7.80
C LYS A 205 8.31 11.98 6.44
N ASP A 206 8.88 11.44 5.36
CA ASP A 206 8.73 11.97 4.01
C ASP A 206 7.29 11.75 3.47
N PHE A 207 6.51 10.88 4.11
CA PHE A 207 5.10 10.62 3.83
C PHE A 207 4.12 11.63 4.44
N VAL A 208 4.53 12.40 5.48
CA VAL A 208 3.70 13.39 6.21
C VAL A 208 4.19 14.81 5.91
#